data_AF-A0A497QQ81-F1
#
_entry.id   AF-A0A497QQ81-F1
#
_cell.length_a   1.000
_cell.length_b   1.000
_cell.length_c   1.000
_cell.angle_alpha   90.00
_cell.angle_beta   90.00
_cell.angle_gamma   90.00
#
_symmetry.space_group_name_H-M   'P 1'
#
loop_
_entity.id
_entity.type
_entity.pdbx_description
1 polymer ?
#
loop_
_entity_poly.entity_id
_entity_poly.type
_entity_poly.pdbx_seq_one_letter_code
_entity_poly.pdbx_strand_id
1 'polypeptide(L)'
;MNVKLQEYTCLLTEYYDDYYIPNYWEETPKAVNYIAKITRGDKYIFNRIFLRTFSLDDNIVFKKSHFREGDIIEQKCVFKRGTKEEIIFHGFFVIHFNDNKIYGEEISQKDALQYFDLKESLPDIDNSQRNKLKMKLGTAIRKLAGKYGETMVAGILVEIIADYFPSVQN
;
A
#
# COMPACT_ATOMS: atom_id res chain seq x y z
N MET A 1 -20.18 27.18 -7.62
CA MET A 1 -18.95 26.57 -7.07
C MET A 1 -17.80 27.52 -7.42
N ASN A 2 -16.98 27.92 -6.46
CA ASN A 2 -16.00 29.00 -6.64
C ASN A 2 -14.80 28.49 -7.45
N VAL A 3 -14.52 29.07 -8.62
CA VAL A 3 -13.50 28.58 -9.58
C VAL A 3 -12.12 28.39 -8.91
N LYS A 4 -11.77 29.29 -7.98
CA LYS A 4 -10.54 29.18 -7.18
C LYS A 4 -10.47 27.92 -6.32
N LEU A 5 -11.59 27.50 -5.73
CA LEU A 5 -11.63 26.30 -4.89
C LEU A 5 -11.35 25.04 -5.72
N GLN A 6 -11.83 25.01 -6.96
CA GLN A 6 -11.63 23.87 -7.85
C GLN A 6 -10.19 23.77 -8.36
N GLU A 7 -9.53 24.90 -8.62
CA GLU A 7 -8.10 24.98 -8.97
C GLU A 7 -7.20 24.57 -7.80
N TYR A 8 -7.49 25.05 -6.58
CA TYR A 8 -6.76 24.63 -5.37
C TYR A 8 -6.95 23.14 -5.09
N THR A 9 -8.16 22.61 -5.22
CA THR A 9 -8.39 21.16 -5.06
C THR A 9 -7.64 20.35 -6.11
N CYS A 10 -7.58 20.79 -7.37
CA CYS A 10 -6.81 20.08 -8.40
C CYS A 10 -5.30 20.09 -8.09
N LEU A 11 -4.74 21.24 -7.74
CA LEU A 11 -3.32 21.36 -7.37
C LEU A 11 -2.98 20.55 -6.13
N LEU A 12 -3.81 20.62 -5.08
CA LEU A 12 -3.62 19.82 -3.87
C LEU A 12 -3.74 18.32 -4.18
N THR A 13 -4.67 17.91 -5.06
CA THR A 13 -4.80 16.52 -5.48
C THR A 13 -3.56 16.06 -6.25
N GLU A 14 -3.05 16.86 -7.21
CA GLU A 14 -1.81 16.53 -7.93
C GLU A 14 -0.59 16.44 -7.03
N TYR A 15 -0.46 17.34 -6.05
CA TYR A 15 0.66 17.31 -5.12
C TYR A 15 0.54 16.16 -4.12
N TYR A 16 -0.58 16.04 -3.39
CA TYR A 16 -0.73 15.04 -2.32
C TYR A 16 -0.86 13.60 -2.82
N ASP A 17 -1.45 13.38 -3.99
CA ASP A 17 -1.58 12.02 -4.53
C ASP A 17 -0.21 11.44 -4.95
N ASP A 18 0.80 12.29 -5.15
CA ASP A 18 2.19 11.91 -5.42
C ASP A 18 3.03 11.66 -4.17
N TYR A 19 2.45 11.80 -2.96
CA TYR A 19 3.14 11.49 -1.72
C TYR A 19 2.39 10.49 -0.83
N TYR A 20 3.16 9.62 -0.21
CA TYR A 20 2.72 8.79 0.89
C TYR A 20 2.86 9.53 2.22
N ILE A 21 1.76 9.59 2.97
CA ILE A 21 1.74 10.06 4.35
C ILE A 21 1.74 8.82 5.26
N PRO A 22 2.68 8.67 6.20
CA PRO A 22 2.67 7.57 7.16
C PRO A 22 1.39 7.55 7.99
N ASN A 23 0.86 6.36 8.24
CA ASN A 23 -0.29 6.16 9.10
C ASN A 23 0.01 6.55 10.55
N TYR A 24 1.27 6.39 10.98
CA TYR A 24 1.72 6.73 12.33
C TYR A 24 2.96 7.63 12.27
N TRP A 25 2.89 8.76 12.98
CA TRP A 25 4.01 9.68 13.11
C TRP A 25 3.98 10.39 14.47
N GLU A 26 4.99 10.16 15.30
CA GLU A 26 5.10 10.77 16.62
C GLU A 26 5.78 12.14 16.54
N GLU A 27 5.07 13.22 16.85
CA GLU A 27 5.60 14.59 16.71
C GLU A 27 6.44 15.05 17.90
N THR A 28 6.51 14.26 18.97
CA THR A 28 7.20 14.69 20.19
C THR A 28 8.70 14.84 19.97
N PRO A 29 9.38 15.85 20.57
CA PRO A 29 10.83 16.03 20.39
C PRO A 29 11.71 14.87 20.90
N LYS A 30 11.14 13.95 21.68
CA LYS A 30 11.83 12.76 22.22
C LYS A 30 11.61 11.51 21.37
N ALA A 31 10.74 11.59 20.37
CA ALA A 31 10.45 10.54 19.43
C ALA A 31 11.39 10.64 18.22
N VAL A 32 11.94 9.49 17.83
CA VAL A 32 12.61 9.34 16.54
C VAL A 32 11.82 8.31 15.74
N ASN A 33 11.09 8.78 14.73
CA ASN A 33 10.31 7.94 13.84
C ASN A 33 11.21 7.31 12.78
N TYR A 34 10.93 6.05 12.45
CA TYR A 34 11.60 5.30 11.41
C TYR A 34 10.57 4.72 10.45
N ILE A 35 10.83 4.92 9.17
CA ILE A 35 10.19 4.17 8.10
C ILE A 35 11.29 3.49 7.28
N ALA A 36 11.08 2.21 6.98
CA ALA A 36 12.00 1.47 6.14
C ALA A 36 11.22 0.65 5.13
N LYS A 37 11.63 0.69 3.86
CA LYS A 37 11.22 -0.34 2.93
C LYS A 37 11.87 -1.65 3.34
N ILE A 38 11.08 -2.70 3.47
CA ILE A 38 11.56 -4.03 3.80
C ILE A 38 11.57 -4.94 2.59
N THR A 39 12.55 -5.83 2.55
CA THR A 39 12.67 -6.90 1.57
C THR A 39 13.03 -8.19 2.29
N ARG A 40 12.83 -9.32 1.60
CA ARG A 40 13.28 -10.62 2.07
C ARG A 40 14.77 -10.58 2.37
N GLY A 41 15.14 -10.91 3.61
CA GLY A 41 16.50 -11.24 3.99
C GLY A 41 16.58 -12.71 4.39
N ASP A 42 17.66 -13.09 5.08
CA ASP A 42 17.90 -14.48 5.43
C ASP A 42 16.90 -15.00 6.48
N LYS A 43 16.24 -16.13 6.18
CA LYS A 43 15.29 -16.87 7.02
C LYS A 43 14.07 -16.06 7.49
N TYR A 44 14.23 -15.26 8.54
CA TYR A 44 13.16 -14.50 9.20
C TYR A 44 13.55 -13.03 9.45
N ILE A 45 14.70 -12.61 8.91
CA ILE A 45 15.20 -11.25 9.05
C ILE A 45 14.84 -10.49 7.79
N PHE A 46 14.26 -9.30 7.96
CA PHE A 46 14.04 -8.38 6.86
C PHE A 46 15.26 -7.49 6.62
N ASN A 47 15.62 -7.34 5.36
CA ASN A 47 16.54 -6.30 4.92
C ASN A 47 15.80 -4.96 4.90
N ARG A 48 16.42 -3.90 5.43
CA ARG A 48 15.79 -2.58 5.61
C ARG A 48 16.52 -1.51 4.82
N ILE A 49 15.78 -0.73 4.05
CA ILE A 49 16.24 0.49 3.40
C ILE A 49 15.46 1.65 4.01
N PHE A 50 16.12 2.43 4.86
CA PHE A 50 15.49 3.59 5.50
C PHE A 50 15.21 4.69 4.48
N LEU A 51 13.99 5.22 4.52
CA LEU A 51 13.56 6.25 3.58
C LEU A 51 13.82 7.64 4.14
N ARG A 52 14.17 8.57 3.24
CA ARG A 52 14.33 9.99 3.58
C ARG A 52 12.95 10.66 3.66
N THR A 53 12.73 11.41 4.73
CA THR A 53 11.53 12.21 4.97
C THR A 53 11.55 13.54 4.21
N PHE A 54 10.36 14.04 3.87
CA PHE A 54 10.11 15.40 3.43
C PHE A 54 9.00 16.02 4.28
N SER A 55 8.95 17.34 4.33
CA SER A 55 7.85 18.07 4.97
C SER A 55 7.06 18.81 3.89
N LEU A 56 5.73 18.69 3.92
CA LEU A 56 4.79 19.37 3.03
C LEU A 56 3.55 19.78 3.82
N ASP A 57 3.24 21.07 3.85
CA ASP A 57 2.20 21.70 4.69
C ASP A 57 2.07 21.04 6.07
N ASP A 58 3.15 21.10 6.84
CA ASP A 58 3.27 20.56 8.20
C ASP A 58 3.11 19.02 8.33
N ASN A 59 2.87 18.30 7.23
CA ASN A 59 2.84 16.84 7.21
C ASN A 59 4.21 16.27 6.81
N ILE A 60 4.57 15.13 7.40
CA ILE A 60 5.71 14.34 6.94
C ILE A 60 5.26 13.40 5.83
N VAL A 61 5.98 13.46 4.72
CA VAL A 61 5.60 12.78 3.48
C VAL A 61 6.80 12.09 2.82
N PHE A 62 6.48 11.10 1.97
CA PHE A 62 7.45 10.34 1.17
C PHE A 62 7.01 10.33 -0.29
N LYS A 63 7.93 10.54 -1.22
CA LYS A 63 7.61 10.54 -2.65
C LYS A 63 7.08 9.16 -3.09
N LYS A 64 5.99 9.14 -3.85
CA LYS A 64 5.41 7.95 -4.46
C LYS A 64 6.45 7.16 -5.28
N SER A 65 7.36 7.85 -5.95
CA SER A 65 8.46 7.24 -6.72
C SER A 65 9.48 6.43 -5.89
N HIS A 66 9.47 6.57 -4.56
CA HIS A 66 10.27 5.72 -3.66
C HIS A 66 9.70 4.31 -3.49
N PHE A 67 8.44 4.12 -3.90
CA PHE A 67 7.68 2.90 -3.72
C PHE A 67 7.30 2.29 -5.06
N ARG A 68 7.02 0.99 -5.03
CA ARG A 68 6.31 0.25 -6.07
C ARG A 68 5.02 -0.32 -5.47
N GLU A 69 4.04 -0.59 -6.32
CA GLU A 69 2.86 -1.37 -5.93
C GLU A 69 3.30 -2.67 -5.25
N GLY A 70 2.79 -2.90 -4.03
CA GLY A 70 3.10 -4.06 -3.22
C GLY A 70 4.47 -4.03 -2.53
N ASP A 71 5.19 -2.91 -2.54
CA ASP A 71 6.32 -2.74 -1.62
C ASP A 71 5.80 -2.80 -0.17
N ILE A 72 6.53 -3.44 0.73
CA ILE A 72 6.19 -3.49 2.16
C ILE A 72 7.11 -2.54 2.92
N ILE A 73 6.55 -1.77 3.84
CA ILE A 73 7.26 -0.86 4.73
C ILE A 73 7.09 -1.26 6.19
N GLU A 74 8.10 -0.97 7.00
CA GLU A 74 8.08 -1.04 8.47
C GLU A 74 7.94 0.38 9.03
N GLN A 75 7.04 0.58 9.98
CA GLN A 75 6.95 1.83 10.76
C GLN A 75 7.19 1.56 12.24
N LYS A 76 8.04 2.37 12.87
CA LYS A 76 8.29 2.33 14.31
C LYS A 76 8.76 3.68 14.83
N CYS A 77 8.60 3.90 16.12
CA CYS A 77 9.13 5.05 16.84
C CYS A 77 10.06 4.59 17.97
N VAL A 78 11.12 5.35 18.21
CA VAL A 78 12.02 5.16 19.35
C VAL A 78 11.95 6.38 20.26
N PHE A 79 11.56 6.18 21.51
CA PHE A 79 11.51 7.21 22.54
C PHE A 79 12.75 7.15 23.42
N LYS A 80 13.43 8.28 23.57
CA LYS A 80 14.54 8.41 24.52
C LYS A 80 14.05 8.93 25.86
N ARG A 81 14.15 8.09 26.91
CA ARG A 81 13.84 8.45 28.30
C ARG A 81 15.13 8.37 29.14
N GLY A 82 15.90 9.46 29.14
CA GLY A 82 17.23 9.50 29.77
C GLY A 82 18.21 8.61 29.01
N THR A 83 18.71 7.56 29.67
CA THR A 83 19.61 6.55 29.06
C THR A 83 18.87 5.34 28.50
N LYS A 84 17.56 5.23 28.71
CA LYS A 84 16.75 4.11 28.21
C LYS A 84 16.09 4.47 26.89
N GLU A 85 16.12 3.53 25.96
CA GLU A 85 15.39 3.59 24.69
C GLU A 85 14.17 2.66 24.78
N GLU A 86 13.00 3.19 24.44
CA GLU A 86 11.75 2.45 24.35
C GLU A 86 11.31 2.44 22.88
N ILE A 87 11.11 1.26 22.30
CA ILE A 87 10.77 1.10 20.89
C ILE A 87 9.29 0.75 20.80
N ILE A 88 8.51 1.56 20.10
CA ILE A 88 7.13 1.29 19.74
C ILE A 88 7.11 0.87 18.27
N PHE A 89 6.72 -0.39 18.04
CA PHE A 89 6.50 -0.92 16.69
C PHE A 89 5.07 -0.62 16.25
N HIS A 90 4.90 0.08 15.13
CA HIS A 90 3.57 0.48 14.64
C HIS A 90 3.00 -0.50 13.60
N GLY A 91 3.82 -1.35 12.99
CA GLY A 91 3.34 -2.37 12.06
C GLY A 91 4.16 -2.49 10.78
N PHE A 92 3.76 -3.45 9.97
CA PHE A 92 4.15 -3.55 8.56
C PHE A 92 2.98 -3.06 7.70
N PHE A 93 3.29 -2.39 6.60
CA PHE A 93 2.25 -1.88 5.70
C PHE A 93 2.61 -2.22 4.25
N VAL A 94 1.67 -2.78 3.50
CA VAL A 94 1.80 -2.96 2.05
C VAL A 94 1.34 -1.70 1.34
N ILE A 95 2.13 -1.24 0.37
CA ILE A 95 1.87 -0.03 -0.39
C ILE A 95 0.95 -0.34 -1.58
N HIS A 96 -0.10 0.45 -1.72
CA HIS A 96 -1.07 0.38 -2.80
C HIS A 96 -1.21 1.69 -3.54
N PHE A 97 -1.38 1.59 -4.86
CA PHE A 97 -1.64 2.67 -5.79
C PHE A 97 -3.07 2.52 -6.33
N ASN A 98 -3.90 3.54 -6.16
CA ASN A 98 -5.25 3.58 -6.71
C ASN A 98 -5.51 4.89 -7.45
N ASP A 99 -5.83 4.80 -8.74
CA ASP A 99 -5.95 5.88 -9.72
C ASP A 99 -4.73 6.81 -9.71
N ASN A 100 -4.63 7.71 -8.74
CA ASN A 100 -3.46 8.57 -8.49
C ASN A 100 -2.90 8.50 -7.05
N LYS A 101 -3.59 7.91 -6.08
CA LYS A 101 -3.22 7.92 -4.67
C LYS A 101 -2.25 6.81 -4.30
N ILE A 102 -1.46 7.06 -3.26
CA ILE A 102 -0.61 6.07 -2.59
C ILE A 102 -1.03 5.95 -1.12
N TYR A 103 -1.25 4.73 -0.64
CA TYR A 103 -1.58 4.46 0.76
C TYR A 103 -0.95 3.16 1.25
N GLY A 104 -0.92 2.97 2.57
CA GLY A 104 -0.37 1.78 3.22
C GLY A 104 -1.47 1.03 3.96
N GLU A 105 -1.68 -0.24 3.60
CA GLU A 105 -2.57 -1.17 4.29
C GLU A 105 -1.77 -1.99 5.31
N GLU A 106 -2.22 -2.02 6.57
CA GLU A 106 -1.53 -2.76 7.62
C GLU A 106 -1.58 -4.28 7.37
N ILE A 107 -0.44 -4.94 7.56
CA ILE A 107 -0.31 -6.40 7.40
C ILE A 107 0.46 -7.01 8.56
N SER A 108 0.19 -8.28 8.86
CA SER A 108 0.95 -9.02 9.86
C SER A 108 2.35 -9.36 9.37
N GLN A 109 3.27 -9.63 10.30
CA GLN A 109 4.61 -10.13 9.95
C GLN A 109 4.54 -11.44 9.16
N LYS A 110 3.59 -12.32 9.51
CA LYS A 110 3.40 -13.61 8.86
C LYS A 110 2.99 -13.41 7.40
N ASP A 111 2.05 -12.50 7.15
CA ASP A 111 1.55 -12.21 5.81
C ASP A 111 2.62 -11.50 4.97
N ALA A 112 3.43 -10.63 5.58
CA ALA A 112 4.58 -10.03 4.92
C ALA A 112 5.60 -11.08 4.43
N LEU A 113 5.89 -12.11 5.25
CA LEU A 113 6.77 -13.22 4.86
C LEU A 113 6.16 -14.04 3.73
N GLN A 114 4.88 -14.41 3.86
CA GLN A 114 4.15 -15.14 2.82
C GLN A 114 4.10 -14.36 1.51
N TYR A 115 3.93 -13.04 1.56
CA TYR A 115 3.94 -12.17 0.40
C TYR A 115 5.28 -12.25 -0.35
N PHE A 116 6.42 -12.24 0.36
CA PHE A 116 7.73 -12.40 -0.28
C PHE A 116 7.91 -13.80 -0.88
N ASP A 117 7.52 -14.85 -0.16
CA ASP A 117 7.61 -16.23 -0.65
C ASP A 117 6.73 -16.43 -1.92
N LEU A 118 5.56 -15.79 -1.97
CA LEU A 118 4.69 -15.78 -3.16
C LEU A 118 5.27 -14.94 -4.30
N LYS A 119 5.83 -13.76 -4.01
CA LYS A 119 6.43 -12.89 -5.02
C LYS A 119 7.64 -13.53 -5.70
N GLU A 120 8.43 -14.32 -4.98
CA GLU A 120 9.55 -15.09 -5.56
C GLU A 120 9.09 -16.31 -6.38
N SER A 121 7.95 -16.92 -6.01
CA SER A 121 7.42 -18.10 -6.72
C SER A 121 6.54 -17.76 -7.93
N LEU A 122 6.05 -16.53 -8.01
CA LEU A 122 5.27 -16.06 -9.15
C LEU A 122 6.20 -15.52 -10.26
N PRO A 123 5.99 -15.91 -11.53
CA PRO A 123 6.73 -15.30 -12.63
C PRO A 123 6.42 -13.80 -12.70
N ASP A 124 7.43 -12.97 -12.99
CA ASP A 124 7.25 -11.55 -13.22
C ASP A 124 6.21 -11.33 -14.34
N ILE A 125 5.00 -10.92 -13.97
CA ILE A 125 3.97 -10.54 -14.93
C ILE A 125 4.28 -9.11 -15.38
N ASP A 126 4.76 -8.98 -16.61
CA ASP A 126 4.93 -7.68 -17.28
C ASP A 126 3.65 -6.84 -17.16
N ASN A 127 3.79 -5.54 -16.85
CA ASN A 127 2.68 -4.60 -16.70
C ASN A 127 1.78 -4.58 -17.95
N SER A 128 2.35 -4.77 -19.15
CA SER A 128 1.57 -4.91 -20.39
C SER A 128 0.63 -6.13 -20.35
N GLN A 129 1.13 -7.27 -19.86
CA GLN A 129 0.34 -8.50 -19.73
C GLN A 129 -0.73 -8.38 -18.64
N ARG A 130 -0.40 -7.74 -17.51
CA ARG A 130 -1.35 -7.43 -16.42
C ARG A 130 -2.50 -6.56 -16.92
N ASN A 131 -2.19 -5.49 -17.66
CA ASN A 131 -3.20 -4.60 -18.23
C ASN A 131 -4.07 -5.33 -19.26
N LYS A 132 -3.46 -6.16 -20.11
CA LYS A 132 -4.19 -7.00 -21.07
C LYS A 132 -5.12 -7.99 -20.37
N LEU A 133 -4.69 -8.60 -19.27
CA LEU A 133 -5.51 -9.49 -18.45
C LEU A 133 -6.70 -8.74 -17.83
N LYS A 134 -6.47 -7.59 -17.19
CA LYS A 134 -7.52 -6.73 -16.63
C LYS A 134 -8.57 -6.34 -17.68
N MET A 135 -8.13 -5.91 -18.87
CA MET A 135 -9.04 -5.55 -19.97
C MET A 135 -9.88 -6.75 -20.45
N LYS A 136 -9.27 -7.92 -20.59
CA LYS A 136 -9.98 -9.14 -21.01
C LYS A 136 -11.00 -9.58 -19.97
N LEU A 137 -10.63 -9.57 -18.68
CA LEU A 137 -11.53 -9.89 -17.58
C LEU A 137 -12.70 -8.89 -17.52
N GLY A 138 -12.43 -7.58 -17.53
CA GLY A 138 -13.49 -6.56 -17.52
C GLY A 138 -14.41 -6.65 -18.74
N THR A 139 -13.91 -7.08 -19.90
CA THR A 139 -14.75 -7.32 -21.09
C THR A 139 -15.64 -8.56 -20.92
N ALA A 140 -15.09 -9.65 -20.37
CA ALA A 140 -15.85 -10.86 -20.09
C ALA A 140 -16.96 -10.60 -19.05
N ILE A 141 -16.62 -9.92 -17.95
CA ILE A 141 -17.57 -9.55 -16.89
C ILE A 141 -18.70 -8.69 -17.45
N ARG A 142 -18.40 -7.66 -18.25
CA ARG A 142 -19.44 -6.82 -18.88
C ARG A 142 -20.37 -7.61 -19.80
N LYS A 143 -19.83 -8.54 -20.59
CA LYS A 143 -20.63 -9.41 -21.47
C LYS A 143 -21.52 -10.35 -20.66
N LEU A 144 -21.01 -10.93 -19.59
CA LEU A 144 -21.78 -11.80 -18.69
C LEU A 144 -22.86 -11.00 -17.98
N ALA A 145 -22.55 -9.80 -17.46
CA ALA A 145 -23.51 -8.93 -16.80
C ALA A 145 -24.63 -8.49 -17.73
N GLY A 146 -24.31 -8.15 -18.99
CA GLY A 146 -25.32 -7.82 -19.99
C GLY A 146 -26.24 -8.99 -20.38
N LYS A 147 -25.82 -10.25 -20.14
CA LYS A 147 -26.60 -11.45 -20.47
C LYS A 147 -27.37 -12.02 -19.27
N TYR A 148 -26.78 -11.96 -18.08
CA TYR A 148 -27.27 -12.65 -16.88
C TYR A 148 -27.62 -11.70 -15.72
N GLY A 149 -27.39 -10.39 -15.89
CA GLY A 149 -27.61 -9.38 -14.85
C GLY A 149 -26.39 -9.18 -13.94
N GLU A 150 -26.18 -7.94 -13.51
CA GLU A 150 -25.02 -7.55 -12.69
C GLU A 150 -24.99 -8.27 -11.34
N THR A 151 -26.13 -8.38 -10.65
CA THR A 151 -26.23 -8.99 -9.32
C THR A 151 -25.81 -10.46 -9.32
N MET A 152 -26.22 -11.23 -10.34
CA MET A 152 -25.87 -12.65 -10.46
C MET A 152 -24.37 -12.83 -10.72
N VAL A 153 -23.81 -12.02 -11.63
CA VAL A 153 -22.38 -12.07 -11.95
C VAL A 153 -21.53 -11.64 -10.75
N ALA A 154 -21.96 -10.62 -10.00
CA ALA A 154 -21.29 -10.20 -8.78
C ALA A 154 -21.26 -11.33 -7.73
N GLY A 155 -22.38 -12.04 -7.52
CA GLY A 155 -22.44 -13.17 -6.59
C GLY A 155 -21.44 -14.29 -6.95
N ILE A 156 -21.39 -14.68 -8.22
CA ILE A 156 -20.45 -15.71 -8.69
C ILE A 156 -18.99 -15.23 -8.58
N LEU A 157 -18.71 -13.96 -8.85
CA LEU A 157 -17.35 -13.43 -8.70
C LEU A 157 -16.89 -13.44 -7.24
N VAL A 158 -17.80 -13.18 -6.28
CA VAL A 158 -17.52 -13.31 -4.84
C VAL A 158 -17.18 -14.76 -4.49
N GLU A 159 -17.93 -15.74 -5.01
CA GLU A 159 -17.64 -17.16 -4.80
C GLU A 159 -16.27 -17.56 -5.39
N ILE A 160 -15.97 -17.15 -6.62
CA ILE A 160 -14.67 -17.40 -7.25
C ILE A 160 -13.54 -16.76 -6.43
N ILE A 161 -13.71 -15.52 -5.98
CA ILE A 161 -12.68 -14.87 -5.14
C ILE A 161 -12.49 -15.66 -3.84
N ALA A 162 -13.56 -16.15 -3.22
CA ALA A 162 -13.46 -16.96 -2.01
C ALA A 162 -12.72 -18.28 -2.25
N ASP A 163 -12.93 -18.94 -3.39
CA ASP A 163 -12.26 -20.21 -3.73
C ASP A 163 -10.74 -20.05 -3.92
N TYR A 164 -10.29 -18.92 -4.47
CA TYR A 164 -8.88 -18.68 -4.78
C TYR A 164 -8.15 -17.79 -3.76
N PHE A 165 -8.89 -17.01 -2.97
CA PHE A 165 -8.39 -16.10 -1.94
C PHE A 165 -9.22 -16.21 -0.64
N PRO A 166 -9.15 -17.36 0.07
CA PRO A 166 -10.06 -17.68 1.18
C PRO A 166 -9.91 -16.78 2.42
N SER A 167 -8.89 -15.92 2.50
CA SER A 167 -8.64 -15.04 3.65
C SER A 167 -9.35 -13.68 3.61
N VAL A 168 -10.11 -13.35 2.55
CA VAL A 168 -10.74 -12.02 2.37
C VAL A 168 -12.10 -11.89 3.10
N GLN A 169 -12.52 -12.90 3.88
CA GLN A 169 -13.83 -12.93 4.57
C GLN A 169 -13.80 -12.68 6.09
N ASN A 170 -12.78 -12.00 6.64
CA ASN A 170 -12.81 -11.53 8.03
C ASN A 170 -12.81 -10.01 8.14
#